data_AF-A0A3P6P5P9-F1
#
_entry.id   AF-A0A3P6P5P9-F1
#
_cell.length_a   1.000
_cell.length_b   1.000
_cell.length_c   1.000
_cell.angle_alpha   90.00
_cell.angle_beta   90.00
_cell.angle_gamma   90.00
#
_symmetry.space_group_name_H-M   'P 1'
#
loop_
_entity.id
_entity.type
_entity.pdbx_description
1 polymer ?
#
loop_
_entity_poly.entity_id
_entity_poly.type
_entity_poly.pdbx_seq_one_letter_code
_entity_poly.pdbx_strand_id
1 'polypeptide(L)'
;MCCAACPSTRSSLTTRVMYAGMLFIGTFVACIMLAPGIQAKLADQSWFCQGLVDIAGLNCNRATGFQAVYRLCAAMASFFFVFMILMFGVKSSHDVRSKIQNGFWFFKYVILIALAVAFFYIRSENLAEPVGINLYEFFQH
;
A
#
# COMPACT_ATOMS: atom_id res chain seq x y z
N MET A 1 -7.58 27.52 7.58
CA MET A 1 -9.04 27.49 7.76
C MET A 1 -9.63 28.73 7.08
N CYS A 2 -10.13 28.63 5.84
CA CYS A 2 -10.67 29.78 5.11
C CYS A 2 -11.85 29.41 4.20
N CYS A 3 -12.94 30.17 4.33
CA CYS A 3 -14.03 30.43 3.39
C CYS A 3 -14.94 29.24 2.97
N ALA A 4 -16.12 29.15 3.59
CA ALA A 4 -17.23 28.28 3.19
C ALA A 4 -17.88 28.66 1.82
N ALA A 5 -17.51 29.82 1.25
CA ALA A 5 -18.17 30.40 0.07
C ALA A 5 -17.36 30.35 -1.24
N CYS A 6 -16.15 29.75 -1.24
CA CYS A 6 -15.35 29.64 -2.46
C CYS A 6 -15.54 28.26 -3.13
N PRO A 7 -16.17 28.19 -4.32
CA PRO A 7 -16.47 26.91 -4.99
C PRO A 7 -15.21 26.12 -5.40
N SER A 8 -14.06 26.78 -5.63
CA SER A 8 -12.78 26.10 -5.94
C SER A 8 -12.05 25.57 -4.69
N THR A 9 -12.32 26.11 -3.51
CA THR A 9 -11.72 25.66 -2.25
C THR A 9 -12.37 24.37 -1.77
N ARG A 10 -13.68 24.19 -2.04
CA ARG A 10 -14.44 22.99 -1.71
C ARG A 10 -13.87 21.75 -2.40
N SER A 11 -13.53 21.85 -3.69
CA SER A 11 -12.94 20.72 -4.45
C SER A 11 -11.53 20.35 -3.98
N SER A 12 -10.72 21.33 -3.57
CA SER A 12 -9.38 21.10 -3.00
C SER A 12 -9.42 20.46 -1.61
N LEU A 13 -10.39 20.84 -0.76
CA LEU A 13 -10.59 20.19 0.54
C LEU A 13 -11.14 18.78 0.39
N THR A 14 -12.13 18.56 -0.47
CA THR A 14 -12.70 17.24 -0.73
C THR A 14 -11.63 16.27 -1.19
N THR A 15 -10.76 16.67 -2.12
CA THR A 15 -9.69 15.78 -2.63
C THR A 15 -8.69 15.39 -1.57
N ARG A 16 -8.23 16.34 -0.74
CA ARG A 16 -7.34 16.05 0.40
C ARG A 16 -7.98 15.06 1.38
N VAL A 17 -9.25 15.27 1.72
CA VAL A 17 -10.00 14.36 2.60
C VAL A 17 -10.15 12.98 1.99
N MET A 18 -10.42 12.87 0.69
CA MET A 18 -10.54 11.59 0.00
C MET A 18 -9.19 10.84 -0.05
N TYR A 19 -8.07 11.52 -0.34
CA TYR A 19 -6.73 10.90 -0.29
C TYR A 19 -6.35 10.47 1.14
N ALA A 20 -6.66 11.29 2.14
CA ALA A 20 -6.48 10.92 3.54
C ALA A 20 -7.35 9.70 3.91
N GLY A 21 -8.59 9.66 3.43
CA GLY A 21 -9.48 8.52 3.60
C GLY A 21 -8.93 7.25 2.96
N MET A 22 -8.34 7.32 1.76
CA MET A 22 -7.66 6.18 1.14
C MET A 22 -6.51 5.64 1.98
N LEU A 23 -5.67 6.53 2.52
CA LEU A 23 -4.58 6.15 3.43
C LEU A 23 -5.10 5.56 4.74
N PHE A 24 -6.18 6.11 5.30
CA PHE A 24 -6.78 5.62 6.53
C PHE A 24 -7.41 4.23 6.34
N ILE A 25 -8.16 4.03 5.25
CA ILE A 25 -8.72 2.72 4.90
C ILE A 25 -7.60 1.71 4.66
N GLY A 26 -6.54 2.08 3.92
CA GLY A 26 -5.39 1.22 3.69
C GLY A 26 -4.68 0.82 5.00
N THR A 27 -4.47 1.78 5.90
CA THR A 27 -3.93 1.53 7.24
C THR A 27 -4.84 0.60 8.05
N PHE A 28 -6.15 0.84 8.03
CA PHE A 28 -7.11 0.00 8.73
C PHE A 28 -7.10 -1.45 8.22
N VAL A 29 -7.04 -1.65 6.91
CA VAL A 29 -6.89 -2.98 6.29
C VAL A 29 -5.55 -3.62 6.69
N ALA A 30 -4.46 -2.85 6.72
CA ALA A 30 -3.17 -3.34 7.21
C ALA A 30 -3.23 -3.81 8.68
N CYS A 31 -3.92 -3.07 9.55
CA CYS A 31 -4.16 -3.48 10.93
C CYS A 31 -4.96 -4.79 11.01
N ILE A 32 -5.96 -4.98 10.15
CA ILE A 32 -6.73 -6.24 10.08
C ILE A 32 -5.84 -7.41 9.64
N MET A 33 -4.92 -7.19 8.69
CA MET A 33 -3.95 -8.22 8.25
C MET A 33 -2.99 -8.67 9.36
N LEU A 34 -2.77 -7.84 10.38
CA LEU A 34 -1.99 -8.19 11.56
C LEU A 34 -2.78 -9.00 12.60
N ALA A 35 -4.10 -9.11 12.47
CA ALA A 35 -4.90 -9.89 13.41
C ALA A 35 -4.61 -11.39 13.25
N PRO A 36 -4.44 -12.15 14.35
CA PRO A 36 -4.04 -13.55 14.31
C PRO A 36 -5.06 -14.44 13.58
N GLY A 37 -6.35 -14.09 13.61
CA GLY A 37 -7.40 -14.81 12.87
C GLY A 37 -7.27 -14.68 11.35
N ILE A 38 -6.81 -13.53 10.86
CA ILE A 38 -6.56 -13.31 9.43
C ILE A 38 -5.25 -13.97 9.02
N GLN A 39 -4.21 -13.89 9.86
CA GLN A 39 -2.95 -14.57 9.65
C GLN A 39 -3.12 -16.08 9.48
N ALA A 40 -3.92 -16.72 10.34
CA ALA A 40 -4.22 -18.15 10.23
C ALA A 40 -4.92 -18.51 8.90
N LYS A 41 -5.82 -17.64 8.42
CA LYS A 41 -6.50 -17.83 7.12
C LYS A 41 -5.57 -17.62 5.93
N LEU A 42 -4.61 -16.69 6.03
CA LEU A 42 -3.59 -16.48 5.01
C LEU A 42 -2.54 -17.60 5.00
N ALA A 43 -2.17 -18.13 6.17
CA ALA A 43 -1.23 -19.23 6.31
C ALA A 43 -1.78 -20.57 5.79
N ASP A 44 -3.10 -20.78 5.89
CA ASP A 44 -3.80 -21.93 5.30
C ASP A 44 -3.72 -21.95 3.76
N GLN A 45 -3.48 -20.78 3.15
CA GLN A 45 -3.29 -20.67 1.71
C GLN A 45 -1.84 -21.03 1.35
N SER A 46 -1.65 -22.23 0.82
CA SER A 46 -0.34 -22.80 0.47
C SER A 46 0.57 -21.90 -0.38
N TRP A 47 -0.01 -21.06 -1.25
CA TRP A 47 0.75 -20.13 -2.11
C TRP A 47 1.42 -18.97 -1.36
N PHE A 48 0.99 -18.64 -0.14
CA PHE A 48 1.57 -17.56 0.66
C PHE A 48 2.80 -18.02 1.47
N CYS A 49 2.80 -19.29 1.92
CA CYS A 49 3.87 -19.91 2.70
C CYS A 49 4.96 -20.60 1.86
N GLN A 50 4.72 -20.84 0.56
CA GLN A 50 5.58 -21.62 -0.37
C GLN A 50 6.99 -21.05 -0.68
N GLY A 51 7.55 -20.18 0.16
CA GLY A 51 8.95 -19.72 0.06
C GLY A 51 9.59 -19.41 1.42
N LEU A 52 8.82 -19.45 2.51
CA LEU A 52 9.32 -19.16 3.87
C LEU A 52 9.83 -20.42 4.58
N VAL A 53 9.31 -21.58 4.18
CA VAL A 53 9.66 -22.89 4.76
C VAL A 53 11.08 -23.31 4.37
N ASP A 54 11.50 -23.00 3.13
CA ASP A 54 12.82 -23.38 2.62
C ASP A 54 13.98 -22.52 3.15
N ILE A 55 13.70 -21.29 3.62
CA ILE A 55 14.75 -20.31 3.94
C ILE A 55 14.99 -20.14 5.45
N ALA A 56 14.01 -20.42 6.33
CA ALA A 56 14.17 -20.02 7.74
C ALA A 56 13.56 -20.93 8.83
N GLY A 57 12.83 -22.01 8.52
CA GLY A 57 12.17 -22.82 9.57
C GLY A 57 11.26 -22.00 10.52
N LEU A 58 10.88 -20.79 10.11
CA LEU A 58 10.14 -19.81 10.91
C LEU A 58 8.65 -20.13 10.85
N ASN A 59 7.97 -19.95 11.99
CA ASN A 59 6.52 -20.09 12.12
C ASN A 59 5.78 -19.24 11.06
N CYS A 60 5.34 -19.88 9.96
CA CYS A 60 4.73 -19.19 8.81
C CYS A 60 3.51 -18.33 9.22
N ASN A 61 2.83 -18.72 10.30
CA ASN A 61 1.65 -18.04 10.81
C ASN A 61 1.92 -16.56 11.18
N ARG A 62 3.09 -16.23 11.75
CA ARG A 62 3.37 -14.84 12.18
C ARG A 62 3.98 -13.99 11.06
N ALA A 63 4.77 -14.59 10.19
CA ALA A 63 5.48 -13.89 9.12
C ALA A 63 4.56 -13.51 7.93
N THR A 64 3.53 -14.32 7.66
CA THR A 64 2.56 -14.07 6.58
C THR A 64 1.77 -12.77 6.76
N GLY A 65 1.40 -12.43 7.99
CA GLY A 65 0.70 -11.16 8.30
C GLY A 65 1.54 -9.93 7.99
N PHE A 66 2.80 -9.91 8.42
CA PHE A 66 3.72 -8.80 8.11
C PHE A 66 3.99 -8.69 6.61
N GLN A 67 4.20 -9.82 5.93
CA GLN A 67 4.41 -9.85 4.48
C GLN A 67 3.20 -9.28 3.71
N ALA A 68 1.97 -9.59 4.14
CA ALA A 68 0.76 -9.03 3.55
C ALA A 68 0.68 -7.50 3.73
N VAL A 69 1.04 -6.99 4.91
CA VAL A 69 1.12 -5.56 5.18
C VAL A 69 2.15 -4.88 4.28
N TYR A 70 3.36 -5.44 4.15
CA TYR A 70 4.39 -4.86 3.28
C TYR A 70 3.94 -4.76 1.82
N ARG A 71 3.27 -5.80 1.29
CA ARG A 71 2.74 -5.79 -0.08
C ARG A 71 1.65 -4.74 -0.28
N LEU A 72 0.72 -4.61 0.67
CA LEU A 72 -0.31 -3.58 0.64
C LEU A 72 0.29 -2.17 0.71
N CYS A 73 1.26 -1.97 1.60
CA CYS A 73 1.98 -0.70 1.73
C CYS A 73 2.78 -0.35 0.48
N ALA A 74 3.44 -1.32 -0.16
CA ALA A 74 4.18 -1.12 -1.41
C ALA A 74 3.24 -0.72 -2.55
N ALA A 75 2.04 -1.32 -2.63
CA ALA A 75 1.02 -0.93 -3.60
C ALA A 75 0.54 0.52 -3.40
N MET A 76 0.22 0.90 -2.16
CA MET A 76 -0.17 2.26 -1.83
C MET A 76 0.96 3.25 -2.13
N ALA A 77 2.19 2.95 -1.72
CA ALA A 77 3.35 3.80 -1.97
C ALA A 77 3.57 4.00 -3.48
N SER A 78 3.49 2.92 -4.27
CA SER A 78 3.62 2.97 -5.73
C SER A 78 2.53 3.81 -6.37
N PHE A 79 1.27 3.67 -5.93
CA PHE A 79 0.17 4.50 -6.40
C PHE A 79 0.44 6.00 -6.18
N PHE A 80 0.81 6.38 -4.97
CA PHE A 80 1.09 7.78 -4.63
C PHE A 80 2.35 8.31 -5.32
N PHE A 81 3.36 7.47 -5.53
CA PHE A 81 4.58 7.83 -6.23
C PHE A 81 4.33 8.09 -7.72
N VAL A 82 3.58 7.21 -8.41
CA VAL A 82 3.16 7.46 -9.79
C VAL A 82 2.32 8.74 -9.87
N PHE A 83 1.41 8.95 -8.92
CA PHE A 83 0.59 10.16 -8.88
C PHE A 83 1.43 11.43 -8.64
N MET A 84 2.50 11.34 -7.83
CA MET A 84 3.47 12.43 -7.64
C MET A 84 4.14 12.78 -8.97
N ILE A 85 4.63 11.79 -9.72
CA ILE A 85 5.28 12.00 -11.01
C ILE A 85 4.32 12.65 -12.01
N LEU A 86 3.08 12.15 -12.10
CA LEU A 86 2.07 12.70 -13.01
C LEU A 86 1.74 14.18 -12.72
N MET A 87 1.77 14.57 -11.44
CA MET A 87 1.49 15.93 -10.99
C MET A 87 2.73 16.84 -10.95
N PHE A 88 3.91 16.34 -11.34
CA PHE A 88 5.14 17.12 -11.32
C PHE A 88 5.07 18.30 -12.31
N GLY A 89 5.42 19.49 -11.83
CA GLY A 89 5.47 20.70 -12.65
C GLY A 89 4.11 21.27 -13.08
N VAL A 90 3.00 20.97 -12.38
CA VAL A 90 1.72 21.67 -12.57
C VAL A 90 1.86 23.10 -12.01
N LYS A 91 1.55 24.11 -12.83
CA LYS A 91 1.71 25.53 -12.43
C LYS A 91 0.37 26.26 -12.29
N SER A 92 -0.69 25.75 -12.92
CA SER A 92 -2.00 26.38 -12.93
C SER A 92 -3.12 25.39 -12.64
N SER A 93 -4.14 25.83 -11.91
CA SER A 93 -5.34 25.05 -11.60
C SER A 93 -6.26 24.81 -12.81
N HIS A 94 -6.01 25.51 -13.92
CA HIS A 94 -6.68 25.31 -15.21
C HIS A 94 -6.07 24.18 -16.06
N ASP A 95 -4.92 23.64 -15.67
CA ASP A 95 -4.29 22.52 -16.39
C ASP A 95 -5.20 21.29 -16.36
N VAL A 96 -5.24 20.53 -17.46
CA VAL A 96 -6.03 19.27 -17.55
C VAL A 96 -5.67 18.30 -16.41
N ARG A 97 -4.42 18.35 -15.93
CA ARG A 97 -3.92 17.59 -14.78
C ARG A 97 -4.65 17.90 -13.47
N SER A 98 -5.11 19.14 -13.27
CA SER A 98 -5.95 19.53 -12.13
C SER A 98 -7.31 18.81 -12.14
N LYS A 99 -7.88 18.55 -13.32
CA LYS A 99 -9.12 17.75 -13.46
C LYS A 99 -8.89 16.28 -13.10
N ILE A 100 -7.71 15.72 -13.41
CA ILE A 100 -7.33 14.36 -12.99
C ILE A 100 -7.12 14.32 -11.48
N GLN A 101 -6.45 15.30 -10.90
CA GLN A 101 -6.23 15.38 -9.45
C GLN A 101 -7.55 15.51 -8.67
N ASN A 102 -8.48 16.34 -9.18
CA ASN A 102 -9.72 16.65 -8.50
C ASN A 102 -10.91 15.76 -8.86
N GLY A 103 -10.81 15.00 -9.95
CA GLY A 103 -11.87 14.13 -10.48
C GLY A 103 -11.43 12.67 -10.66
N PHE A 104 -12.20 11.93 -11.46
CA PHE A 104 -11.91 10.55 -11.86
C PHE A 104 -11.58 9.58 -10.71
N TRP A 105 -12.31 9.69 -9.60
CA TRP A 105 -12.10 8.86 -8.40
C TRP A 105 -12.22 7.37 -8.64
N PHE A 106 -13.22 6.95 -9.43
CA PHE A 106 -13.42 5.54 -9.77
C PHE A 106 -12.14 4.90 -10.35
N PHE A 107 -11.52 5.55 -11.33
CA PHE A 107 -10.28 5.04 -11.94
C PHE A 107 -9.11 4.97 -10.95
N LYS A 108 -9.01 5.91 -10.02
CA LYS A 108 -7.98 5.88 -8.97
C LYS A 108 -8.12 4.66 -8.06
N TYR A 109 -9.35 4.36 -7.62
CA TYR A 109 -9.62 3.17 -6.82
C TYR A 109 -9.33 1.88 -7.60
N VAL A 110 -9.71 1.82 -8.88
CA VAL A 110 -9.40 0.67 -9.74
C VAL A 110 -7.89 0.45 -9.88
N ILE A 111 -7.12 1.51 -10.13
CA ILE A 111 -5.65 1.43 -10.22
C ILE A 111 -5.06 0.97 -8.88
N LEU A 112 -5.53 1.52 -7.76
CA LEU A 112 -5.05 1.13 -6.43
C LEU A 112 -5.32 -0.35 -6.14
N ILE A 113 -6.51 -0.85 -6.47
CA ILE A 113 -6.86 -2.27 -6.31
C ILE A 113 -6.01 -3.14 -7.24
N ALA A 114 -5.83 -2.74 -8.50
CA ALA A 114 -4.99 -3.46 -9.45
C ALA A 114 -3.53 -3.54 -8.98
N LEU A 115 -2.98 -2.44 -8.45
CA LEU A 115 -1.65 -2.43 -7.83
C LEU A 115 -1.59 -3.35 -6.61
N ALA A 116 -2.59 -3.28 -5.72
CA ALA A 116 -2.64 -4.17 -4.56
C ALA A 116 -2.59 -5.64 -5.01
N VAL A 117 -3.46 -6.04 -5.93
CA VAL A 117 -3.47 -7.39 -6.53
C VAL A 117 -2.11 -7.72 -7.14
N ALA A 118 -1.53 -6.84 -7.97
CA ALA A 118 -0.22 -7.06 -8.58
C ALA A 118 0.89 -7.31 -7.52
N PHE A 119 0.93 -6.53 -6.44
CA PHE A 119 1.87 -6.73 -5.34
C PHE A 119 1.60 -7.99 -4.50
N PHE A 120 0.37 -8.50 -4.49
CA PHE A 120 0.06 -9.81 -3.90
C PHE A 120 0.51 -10.98 -4.78
N TYR A 121 0.42 -10.83 -6.11
CA TYR A 121 0.88 -11.83 -7.08
C TYR A 121 2.39 -11.80 -7.32
N ILE A 122 3.06 -10.68 -7.05
CA ILE A 122 4.52 -10.60 -7.21
C ILE A 122 5.22 -11.43 -6.12
N ARG A 123 5.65 -12.63 -6.51
CA ARG A 123 6.52 -13.51 -5.71
C ARG A 123 7.96 -13.03 -5.86
N SER A 124 8.26 -11.85 -5.33
CA SER A 124 9.64 -11.39 -5.22
C SER A 124 10.24 -12.00 -3.95
N GLU A 125 11.11 -13.01 -4.14
CA GLU A 125 11.97 -13.56 -3.10
C GLU A 125 12.79 -12.44 -2.42
N ASN A 126 13.12 -11.37 -3.16
CA ASN A 126 13.91 -10.23 -2.70
C ASN A 126 13.13 -9.14 -1.92
N LEU A 127 11.79 -9.13 -1.95
CA LEU A 127 10.98 -8.11 -1.23
C LEU A 127 10.58 -8.57 0.18
N ALA A 128 10.60 -9.87 0.40
CA ALA A 128 10.28 -10.53 1.66
C ALA A 128 11.54 -10.98 2.43
N GLU A 129 12.74 -10.85 1.83
CA GLU A 129 13.96 -10.90 2.61
C GLU A 129 13.86 -9.83 3.71
N PRO A 130 13.84 -10.20 4.99
CA PRO A 130 14.09 -9.21 6.02
C PRO A 130 15.46 -8.62 5.69
N VAL A 131 15.55 -7.28 5.70
CA VAL A 131 16.81 -6.51 5.71
C VAL A 131 17.55 -6.79 7.03
N GLY A 132 17.81 -8.05 7.30
CA GLY A 132 18.02 -8.66 8.61
C GLY A 132 18.50 -10.11 8.51
N ILE A 133 18.76 -10.61 7.29
CA ILE A 133 19.56 -11.83 7.07
C ILE A 133 21.05 -11.60 7.42
N ASN A 134 21.43 -10.41 7.91
CA ASN A 134 22.75 -10.16 8.51
C ASN A 134 22.75 -10.13 10.06
N LEU A 135 21.62 -10.34 10.75
CA LEU A 135 21.61 -10.34 12.22
C LEU A 135 21.83 -11.72 12.85
N TYR A 136 21.54 -12.81 12.13
CA TYR A 136 21.81 -14.16 12.62
C TYR A 136 23.29 -14.55 12.45
N GLU A 137 23.99 -14.04 11.43
CA GLU A 137 25.45 -14.19 11.33
C GLU A 137 26.19 -13.37 12.41
N PHE A 138 25.61 -12.25 12.87
CA PHE A 138 26.24 -11.38 13.88
C PHE A 138 26.13 -11.94 15.32
N PHE A 139 25.20 -12.87 15.58
CA PHE A 139 25.02 -13.47 16.91
C PHE A 139 25.76 -14.81 17.09
N GLN A 140 26.50 -15.25 16.07
CA GLN A 140 27.27 -16.49 16.07
C GLN A 140 28.80 -16.25 16.14
N HIS A 141 29.23 -15.00 16.39
CA HIS A 141 30.64 -14.62 16.52
C HIS A 141 30.94 -13.83 17.80
#